data_AF-A0A6U3X2C9-F1
#
_entry.id   AF-A0A6U3X2C9-F1
#
_cell.length_a   1.000
_cell.length_b   1.000
_cell.length_c   1.000
_cell.angle_alpha   90.00
_cell.angle_beta   90.00
_cell.angle_gamma   90.00
#
_symmetry.space_group_name_H-M   'P 1'
#
loop_
_entity.id
_entity.type
_entity.pdbx_description
1 polymer ?
#
loop_
_entity_poly.entity_id
_entity_poly.type
_entity_poly.pdbx_seq_one_letter_code
_entity_poly.pdbx_strand_id
1 'polypeptide(L)'
;MSTSISGSGPAYIFLLMEAMIDAGVHMGFSRDTATTLVHQTLLGSTLYAIETGEHPAILRNSVTSPAGTTASAIYELENGRFRTVIKDAIWACYRRSLEMGGHNSNIGPGRVATAQHLQQQQPFTTPLPTTASAAATAKSTPNADGHHPVEAPCGEMNDGNGK
;
A
#
# COMPACT_ATOMS: atom_id res chain seq x y z
N MET A 1 -6.99 -14.00 -8.77
CA MET A 1 -7.91 -12.97 -8.22
C MET A 1 -8.84 -13.57 -7.17
N SER A 2 -9.69 -14.55 -7.48
CA SER A 2 -10.58 -15.16 -6.47
C SER A 2 -9.82 -15.74 -5.25
N THR A 3 -8.65 -16.33 -5.50
CA THR A 3 -7.77 -16.92 -4.48
C THR A 3 -7.39 -16.00 -3.32
N SER A 4 -7.24 -14.69 -3.55
CA SER A 4 -6.82 -13.75 -2.50
C SER A 4 -7.92 -13.40 -1.50
N ILE A 5 -9.19 -13.61 -1.88
CA ILE A 5 -10.35 -13.35 -1.03
C ILE A 5 -10.98 -14.65 -0.53
N SER A 6 -11.24 -15.62 -1.40
CA SER A 6 -11.93 -16.86 -1.02
C SER A 6 -10.98 -17.99 -0.64
N GLY A 7 -9.84 -18.11 -1.33
CA GLY A 7 -8.85 -19.17 -1.05
C GLY A 7 -8.06 -18.91 0.24
N SER A 8 -7.55 -17.69 0.38
CA SER A 8 -6.78 -17.25 1.56
C SER A 8 -7.65 -16.58 2.63
N GLY A 9 -8.92 -16.30 2.32
CA GLY A 9 -9.87 -15.63 3.21
C GLY A 9 -10.02 -16.28 4.59
N PRO A 10 -10.23 -17.61 4.68
CA PRO A 10 -10.35 -18.28 5.97
C PRO A 10 -9.14 -18.06 6.88
N ALA A 11 -7.93 -17.99 6.33
CA ALA A 11 -6.73 -17.75 7.12
C ALA A 11 -6.73 -16.37 7.79
N TYR A 12 -7.23 -15.33 7.10
CA TYR A 12 -7.35 -13.99 7.69
C TYR A 12 -8.35 -13.97 8.85
N ILE A 13 -9.44 -14.71 8.70
CA ILE A 13 -10.47 -14.84 9.73
C ILE A 13 -9.96 -15.64 10.92
N PHE A 14 -9.22 -16.73 10.71
CA PHE A 14 -8.61 -17.49 11.79
C PHE A 14 -7.57 -16.68 12.58
N LEU A 15 -6.77 -15.87 11.89
CA LEU A 15 -5.84 -14.94 12.56
C LEU A 15 -6.58 -13.90 13.40
N LEU A 16 -7.70 -13.36 12.90
CA LEU A 16 -8.56 -12.46 13.67
C LEU A 16 -9.15 -13.17 14.90
N MET A 17 -9.66 -14.40 14.74
CA MET A 17 -10.18 -15.19 15.84
C MET A 17 -9.11 -15.41 16.91
N GLU A 18 -7.91 -15.86 16.53
CA GLU A 18 -6.78 -16.06 17.44
C GLU A 18 -6.50 -14.79 18.26
N ALA A 19 -6.35 -13.65 17.61
CA ALA A 19 -6.11 -12.37 18.28
C ALA A 19 -7.23 -11.97 19.25
N MET A 20 -8.50 -12.19 18.87
CA MET A 20 -9.65 -11.88 19.73
C MET A 20 -9.71 -12.81 20.96
N ILE A 21 -9.44 -14.10 20.78
CA ILE A 21 -9.44 -15.06 21.89
C ILE A 21 -8.27 -14.75 22.83
N ASP A 22 -7.10 -14.38 22.29
CA ASP A 22 -5.94 -13.98 23.09
C ASP A 22 -6.26 -12.75 23.93
N ALA A 23 -6.86 -11.71 23.33
CA ALA A 23 -7.33 -10.54 24.07
C ALA A 23 -8.36 -10.91 25.16
N GLY A 24 -9.30 -11.82 24.86
CA GLY A 24 -10.26 -12.33 25.84
C GLY A 24 -9.59 -13.01 27.04
N VAL A 25 -8.59 -13.85 26.78
CA VAL A 25 -7.82 -14.50 27.86
C VAL A 25 -7.07 -13.47 28.70
N HIS A 26 -6.48 -12.44 28.08
CA HIS A 26 -5.81 -11.36 28.82
C HIS A 26 -6.77 -10.54 29.70
N MET A 27 -8.05 -10.48 29.34
CA MET A 27 -9.11 -9.86 30.16
C MET A 27 -9.65 -10.78 31.28
N GLY A 28 -9.13 -12.00 31.40
CA GLY A 28 -9.47 -12.94 32.47
C GLY A 28 -10.48 -14.02 32.10
N PHE A 29 -10.89 -14.13 30.83
CA PHE A 29 -11.71 -15.26 30.40
C PHE A 29 -10.88 -16.55 30.34
N SER A 30 -11.54 -17.69 30.59
CA SER A 30 -10.94 -18.98 30.22
C SER A 30 -10.78 -19.04 28.69
N ARG A 31 -9.76 -19.77 28.20
CA ARG A 31 -9.57 -19.99 26.76
C ARG A 31 -10.86 -20.50 26.11
N ASP A 32 -11.48 -21.52 26.68
CA ASP A 32 -12.68 -22.16 26.12
C ASP A 32 -13.87 -21.19 26.02
N THR A 33 -14.07 -20.37 27.06
CA THR A 33 -15.11 -19.34 27.06
C THR A 33 -14.82 -18.28 25.99
N ALA A 34 -13.59 -17.75 25.93
CA ALA A 34 -13.20 -16.77 24.94
C ALA A 34 -13.37 -17.34 23.51
N THR A 35 -12.97 -18.59 23.26
CA THR A 35 -13.13 -19.27 21.98
C THR A 35 -14.59 -19.34 21.57
N THR A 36 -15.46 -19.76 22.50
CA THR A 36 -16.91 -19.88 22.22
C THR A 36 -17.53 -18.51 21.92
N LEU A 37 -17.18 -17.48 22.70
CA LEU A 37 -17.67 -16.12 22.47
C LEU A 37 -17.25 -15.59 21.11
N VAL A 38 -15.99 -15.79 20.72
CA VAL A 38 -15.47 -15.35 19.42
C VAL A 38 -16.15 -16.10 18.28
N HIS A 39 -16.30 -17.42 18.37
CA HIS A 39 -16.99 -18.20 17.34
C HIS A 39 -18.43 -17.72 17.13
N GLN A 40 -19.19 -17.53 18.20
CA GLN A 40 -20.58 -17.06 18.10
C GLN A 40 -20.67 -15.62 17.58
N THR A 41 -19.72 -14.75 17.98
CA THR A 41 -19.66 -13.37 17.49
C THR A 41 -19.46 -13.33 15.98
N LEU A 42 -18.51 -14.11 15.45
CA LEU A 42 -18.25 -14.12 14.01
C LEU A 42 -19.38 -14.78 13.22
N LEU A 43 -19.93 -15.89 13.73
CA LEU A 43 -21.06 -16.56 13.11
C LEU A 43 -22.28 -15.64 13.04
N GLY A 44 -22.68 -15.06 14.19
CA GLY A 44 -23.83 -14.17 14.29
C GLY A 44 -23.68 -12.91 13.44
N SER A 45 -22.50 -12.28 13.45
CA SER A 45 -22.23 -11.08 12.63
C SER A 45 -22.32 -11.38 11.14
N THR A 46 -21.81 -12.54 10.71
CA THR A 46 -21.85 -12.94 9.29
C THR A 46 -23.26 -13.26 8.85
N LEU A 47 -24.01 -14.02 9.67
CA LEU A 47 -25.41 -14.34 9.40
C LEU A 47 -26.27 -13.08 9.33
N TYR A 48 -26.11 -12.16 10.29
CA TYR A 48 -26.84 -10.89 10.32
C TYR A 48 -26.54 -10.02 9.09
N ALA A 49 -25.29 -9.97 8.63
CA ALA A 49 -24.93 -9.25 7.42
C ALA A 49 -25.55 -9.86 6.15
N ILE A 50 -25.61 -11.19 6.06
CA ILE A 50 -26.23 -11.89 4.94
C ILE A 50 -27.75 -11.69 4.95
N GLU A 51 -28.38 -11.79 6.11
CA GLU A 51 -29.84 -11.70 6.26
C GLU A 51 -30.37 -10.30 5.95
N THR A 52 -29.67 -9.26 6.42
CA THR A 52 -30.07 -7.86 6.18
C THR A 52 -29.74 -7.39 4.76
N GLY A 53 -28.65 -7.90 4.16
CA GLY A 53 -28.13 -7.41 2.88
C GLY A 53 -27.68 -5.95 2.93
N GLU A 54 -27.58 -5.35 4.12
CA GLU A 54 -27.18 -3.96 4.29
C GLU A 54 -25.68 -3.78 4.09
N HIS A 55 -25.29 -2.56 3.77
CA HIS A 55 -23.89 -2.22 3.65
C HIS A 55 -23.17 -2.39 5.02
N PRO A 56 -21.98 -3.03 5.10
CA PRO A 56 -21.30 -3.28 6.38
C PRO A 56 -21.04 -2.05 7.25
N ALA A 57 -20.92 -0.87 6.64
CA ALA A 57 -20.80 0.39 7.40
C ALA A 57 -22.07 0.73 8.19
N ILE A 58 -23.26 0.40 7.65
CA ILE A 58 -24.54 0.60 8.34
C ILE A 58 -24.64 -0.37 9.51
N LEU A 59 -24.35 -1.66 9.28
CA LEU A 59 -24.32 -2.69 10.32
C LEU A 59 -23.34 -2.37 11.45
N ARG A 60 -22.14 -1.88 11.12
CA ARG A 60 -21.19 -1.43 12.15
C ARG A 60 -21.75 -0.26 12.95
N ASN A 61 -22.40 0.70 12.30
CA ASN A 61 -22.98 1.84 12.97
C ASN A 61 -24.18 1.45 13.86
N SER A 62 -24.99 0.46 13.46
CA SER A 62 -26.15 0.02 14.25
C SER A 62 -25.76 -0.64 15.58
N VAL A 63 -24.56 -1.23 15.67
CA VAL A 63 -24.00 -1.80 16.91
C VAL A 63 -23.04 -0.85 17.65
N THR A 64 -22.94 0.41 17.21
CA THR A 64 -22.05 1.41 17.81
C THR A 64 -22.85 2.54 18.42
N SER A 65 -22.95 2.55 19.74
CA SER A 65 -23.53 3.69 20.47
C SER A 65 -22.53 4.86 20.56
N PRO A 66 -23.01 6.12 20.50
CA PRO A 66 -22.17 7.29 20.72
C PRO A 66 -21.47 7.23 22.08
N ALA A 67 -20.17 7.50 22.11
CA ALA A 67 -19.31 7.41 23.30
C ALA A 67 -19.31 6.03 24.01
N GLY A 68 -19.76 4.97 23.33
CA GLY A 68 -19.77 3.62 23.86
C GLY A 68 -18.42 2.90 23.81
N THR A 69 -18.41 1.68 24.35
CA THR A 69 -17.25 0.77 24.32
C THR A 69 -16.88 0.39 22.89
N THR A 70 -17.86 0.09 22.04
CA THR A 70 -17.65 -0.24 20.62
C THR A 70 -17.00 0.93 19.87
N ALA A 71 -17.42 2.17 20.15
CA ALA A 71 -16.86 3.36 19.51
C ALA A 71 -15.37 3.52 19.87
N SER A 72 -15.01 3.29 21.13
CA SER A 72 -13.62 3.34 21.60
C SER A 72 -12.77 2.22 20.97
N ALA A 73 -13.31 1.01 20.86
CA ALA A 73 -12.62 -0.10 20.19
C ALA A 73 -12.39 0.17 18.69
N ILE A 74 -13.39 0.70 17.99
CA ILE A 74 -13.28 1.09 16.57
C ILE A 74 -12.21 2.18 16.40
N TYR A 75 -12.15 3.15 17.31
CA TYR A 75 -11.11 4.18 17.27
C TYR A 75 -9.70 3.58 17.28
N GLU A 76 -9.42 2.66 18.21
CA GLU A 76 -8.11 1.99 18.27
C GLU A 76 -7.82 1.13 17.03
N LEU A 77 -8.82 0.45 16.47
CA LEU A 77 -8.65 -0.30 15.22
C LEU A 77 -8.28 0.60 14.05
N GLU A 78 -8.90 1.78 13.93
CA GLU A 78 -8.59 2.74 12.88
C GLU A 78 -7.21 3.39 13.11
N ASN A 79 -6.87 3.72 14.35
CA ASN A 79 -5.55 4.24 14.73
C ASN A 79 -4.44 3.22 14.41
N GLY A 80 -4.71 1.93 14.60
CA GLY A 80 -3.86 0.81 14.18
C GLY A 80 -3.83 0.54 12.68
N ARG A 81 -4.47 1.39 11.85
CA ARG A 81 -4.53 1.28 10.38
C ARG A 81 -5.14 -0.03 9.89
N PHE A 82 -6.09 -0.61 10.62
CA PHE A 82 -6.66 -1.93 10.34
C PHE A 82 -7.12 -2.09 8.88
N ARG A 83 -7.85 -1.11 8.32
CA ARG A 83 -8.29 -1.14 6.92
C ARG A 83 -7.14 -1.22 5.92
N THR A 84 -6.04 -0.53 6.22
CA THR A 84 -4.86 -0.54 5.35
C THR A 84 -4.16 -1.90 5.41
N VAL A 85 -4.01 -2.46 6.61
CA VAL A 85 -3.36 -3.78 6.81
C VAL A 85 -4.11 -4.88 6.06
N ILE A 86 -5.43 -4.94 6.17
CA ILE A 86 -6.25 -5.95 5.47
C ILE A 86 -6.12 -5.78 3.95
N LYS A 87 -6.23 -4.55 3.45
CA LYS A 87 -6.07 -4.24 2.04
C LYS A 87 -4.69 -4.67 1.52
N ASP A 88 -3.63 -4.34 2.24
CA ASP A 88 -2.26 -4.65 1.85
C ASP A 88 -1.97 -6.16 1.89
N ALA A 89 -2.54 -6.89 2.87
CA ALA A 89 -2.46 -8.35 2.94
C ALA A 89 -3.10 -9.02 1.71
N ILE A 90 -4.29 -8.55 1.29
CA ILE A 90 -5.00 -9.06 0.11
C ILE A 90 -4.17 -8.79 -1.16
N TRP A 91 -3.62 -7.59 -1.31
CA TRP A 91 -2.75 -7.26 -2.45
C TRP A 91 -1.47 -8.08 -2.45
N ALA A 92 -0.84 -8.31 -1.30
CA ALA A 92 0.33 -9.18 -1.18
C ALA A 92 0.01 -10.61 -1.63
N CYS A 93 -1.11 -11.18 -1.17
CA CYS A 93 -1.58 -12.49 -1.60
C CYS A 93 -1.81 -12.54 -3.12
N TYR A 94 -2.46 -11.52 -3.68
CA TYR A 94 -2.73 -11.48 -5.11
C TYR A 94 -1.45 -11.38 -5.95
N ARG A 95 -0.49 -10.54 -5.56
CA ARG A 95 0.82 -10.46 -6.23
C ARG A 95 1.54 -11.79 -6.20
N ARG A 96 1.55 -12.47 -5.05
CA ARG A 96 2.17 -13.79 -4.93
C ARG A 96 1.50 -14.83 -5.85
N SER A 97 0.17 -14.79 -5.95
CA SER A 97 -0.57 -15.65 -6.86
C SER A 97 -0.19 -15.43 -8.32
N LEU A 98 0.15 -14.19 -8.72
CA LEU A 98 0.61 -13.88 -10.08
C LEU A 98 2.05 -14.33 -10.33
N GLU A 99 2.94 -14.12 -9.37
CA GLU A 99 4.33 -14.61 -9.45
C GLU A 99 4.37 -16.12 -9.63
N MET A 100 3.57 -16.87 -8.86
CA MET A 100 3.47 -18.32 -8.99
C MET A 100 2.88 -18.76 -10.34
N GLY A 101 2.02 -17.95 -10.94
CA GLY A 101 1.46 -18.19 -12.27
C GLY A 101 2.31 -17.69 -13.44
N GLY A 102 3.50 -17.13 -13.18
CA GLY A 102 4.37 -16.57 -14.23
C GLY A 102 3.84 -15.27 -14.85
N HIS A 103 2.95 -14.56 -14.18
CA HIS A 103 2.37 -13.29 -14.65
C HIS A 103 3.05 -12.07 -13.99
N ASN A 104 2.92 -10.90 -14.61
CA ASN A 104 3.40 -9.64 -14.03
C ASN A 104 2.69 -9.32 -12.70
N SER A 105 3.44 -9.24 -11.60
CA SER A 105 2.93 -8.98 -10.25
C SER A 105 3.07 -7.51 -9.81
N ASN A 106 3.49 -6.59 -10.68
CA ASN A 106 3.71 -5.17 -10.34
C ASN A 106 2.40 -4.33 -10.32
N ILE A 107 1.45 -4.76 -9.51
CA ILE A 107 0.10 -4.20 -9.44
C ILE A 107 -0.30 -3.84 -8.00
N GLY A 108 -1.20 -2.86 -7.85
CA GLY A 108 -1.73 -2.42 -6.56
C GLY A 108 -0.93 -1.32 -5.85
N PRO A 109 -1.39 -0.83 -4.68
CA PRO A 109 -0.70 0.18 -3.87
C PRO A 109 0.56 -0.37 -3.18
N GLY A 110 1.56 0.50 -2.93
CA GLY A 110 2.80 0.12 -2.21
C GLY A 110 3.80 -0.67 -3.06
N ARG A 111 3.94 -0.34 -4.35
CA ARG A 111 4.88 -1.01 -5.26
C ARG A 111 6.31 -0.56 -4.97
N VAL A 112 7.15 -1.47 -4.47
CA VAL A 112 8.57 -1.45 -4.80
C VAL A 112 8.69 -2.02 -6.20
N ALA A 113 9.04 -1.18 -7.17
CA ALA A 113 9.42 -1.65 -8.49
C ALA A 113 10.49 -2.72 -8.28
N THR A 114 10.19 -3.96 -8.63
CA THR A 114 11.16 -5.04 -8.65
C THR A 114 12.27 -4.62 -9.60
N ALA A 115 13.36 -4.10 -9.03
CA ALA A 115 14.63 -3.84 -9.72
C ALA A 115 15.26 -5.13 -10.30
N GLN A 116 14.54 -6.26 -10.29
CA GLN A 116 15.02 -7.57 -10.68
C GLN A 116 14.91 -7.87 -12.18
N HIS A 117 14.43 -6.95 -13.02
CA HIS A 117 14.48 -7.11 -14.48
C HIS A 117 15.49 -6.20 -15.20
N LEU A 118 16.20 -5.31 -14.49
CA LEU A 118 17.24 -4.46 -15.11
C LEU A 118 18.66 -5.03 -14.98
N GLN A 119 18.85 -6.15 -14.28
CA GLN A 119 20.17 -6.77 -14.10
C GLN A 119 20.51 -7.87 -15.13
N GLN A 120 19.62 -8.17 -16.07
CA GLN A 120 19.89 -9.12 -17.17
C GLN A 120 20.46 -8.47 -18.44
N GLN A 121 20.72 -7.16 -18.44
CA GLN A 121 21.45 -6.47 -19.52
C GLN A 121 22.78 -5.94 -18.99
N GLN A 122 23.73 -6.83 -18.70
CA GLN A 122 25.14 -6.47 -18.69
C GLN A 122 25.71 -6.90 -20.06
N PRO A 123 26.19 -5.97 -20.90
CA PRO A 123 26.81 -6.35 -22.17
C PRO A 123 28.10 -7.12 -21.92
N PHE A 124 28.31 -8.15 -22.75
CA PHE A 124 29.53 -8.95 -22.88
C PHE A 124 30.80 -8.10 -22.65
N THR A 125 31.56 -8.44 -21.61
CA THR A 125 32.92 -7.92 -21.43
C THR A 125 33.81 -8.58 -22.48
N THR A 126 34.40 -7.81 -23.38
CA THR A 126 35.60 -8.23 -24.13
C THR A 126 36.76 -7.37 -23.63
N PRO A 127 37.97 -7.92 -23.36
CA PRO A 127 39.00 -7.18 -22.66
C PRO A 127 39.63 -6.09 -23.54
N LEU A 128 39.99 -5.00 -22.86
CA LEU A 128 40.67 -3.81 -23.36
C LEU A 128 42.06 -4.13 -23.97
N PRO A 129 42.41 -3.61 -25.16
CA PRO A 129 43.80 -3.57 -25.59
C PRO A 129 44.51 -2.33 -25.04
N THR A 130 45.67 -2.57 -24.43
CA THR A 130 46.66 -1.60 -23.95
C THR A 130 47.30 -0.81 -25.12
N THR A 131 47.54 0.50 -24.93
CA THR A 131 48.78 1.29 -25.21
C THR A 131 48.58 2.70 -25.82
N ALA A 132 49.48 3.61 -25.40
CA ALA A 132 49.86 4.95 -25.92
C ALA A 132 48.90 6.14 -25.60
N SER A 133 49.23 7.18 -24.81
CA SER A 133 50.40 8.08 -24.68
C SER A 133 50.58 9.13 -25.80
N ALA A 134 50.80 10.39 -25.38
CA ALA A 134 51.06 11.64 -26.13
C ALA A 134 49.82 12.38 -26.68
N ALA A 135 49.67 13.70 -26.65
CA ALA A 135 50.42 14.83 -26.09
C ALA A 135 49.52 16.08 -26.09
N ALA A 136 49.73 16.98 -25.13
CA ALA A 136 49.12 18.31 -25.08
C ALA A 136 49.72 19.24 -26.15
N THR A 137 48.90 20.08 -26.80
CA THR A 137 49.33 21.37 -27.39
C THR A 137 48.13 22.31 -27.48
N ALA A 138 48.35 23.54 -27.00
CA ALA A 138 47.41 24.63 -26.88
C ALA A 138 47.46 25.61 -28.08
N LYS A 139 46.47 26.52 -28.08
CA LYS A 139 46.32 27.81 -28.80
C LYS A 139 45.62 27.80 -30.16
N SER A 140 44.41 28.37 -30.18
CA SER A 140 44.11 29.63 -30.89
C SER A 140 42.66 30.10 -30.66
N THR A 141 42.49 31.22 -29.94
CA THR A 141 41.46 32.26 -30.18
C THR A 141 42.22 33.49 -30.70
N PRO A 142 41.65 34.43 -31.50
CA PRO A 142 40.46 35.27 -31.21
C PRO A 142 39.55 35.47 -32.46
N ASN A 143 38.37 36.09 -32.49
CA ASN A 143 37.86 37.41 -32.07
C ASN A 143 36.32 37.35 -32.29
N ALA A 144 35.46 37.81 -31.37
CA ALA A 144 34.99 39.18 -31.16
C ALA A 144 33.75 39.56 -32.01
N ASP A 145 32.93 40.46 -31.42
CA ASP A 145 31.70 41.09 -31.89
C ASP A 145 30.40 40.32 -31.60
N GLY A 146 29.41 40.83 -30.85
CA GLY A 146 29.21 42.13 -30.22
C GLY A 146 27.78 42.22 -29.64
N HIS A 147 27.62 43.12 -28.66
CA HIS A 147 26.37 43.72 -28.13
C HIS A 147 25.43 42.97 -27.16
N HIS A 148 25.64 43.32 -25.88
CA HIS A 148 24.70 43.62 -24.77
C HIS A 148 23.46 44.48 -25.15
N PRO A 149 22.58 44.83 -24.18
CA PRO A 149 21.70 44.08 -23.25
C PRO A 149 20.22 44.19 -23.75
N VAL A 150 19.12 43.90 -23.02
CA VAL A 150 18.33 44.84 -22.19
C VAL A 150 17.01 44.14 -21.74
N GLU A 151 16.63 44.37 -20.46
CA GLU A 151 15.29 44.40 -19.83
C GLU A 151 14.43 43.14 -19.57
N ALA A 152 14.20 42.92 -18.26
CA ALA A 152 12.89 42.56 -17.70
C ALA A 152 12.04 43.83 -17.50
N PRO A 153 10.71 43.70 -17.42
CA PRO A 153 10.05 44.18 -16.20
C PRO A 153 8.88 43.32 -15.69
N CYS A 154 8.54 43.61 -14.44
CA CYS A 154 7.40 43.15 -13.65
C CYS A 154 6.02 43.38 -14.27
N GLY A 155 5.09 42.49 -13.92
CA GLY A 155 3.77 42.85 -13.39
C GLY A 155 2.61 42.88 -14.38
N GLU A 156 1.57 42.08 -14.11
CA GLU A 156 0.23 42.62 -13.86
C GLU A 156 -0.69 41.56 -13.22
N MET A 157 -1.38 42.02 -12.17
CA MET A 157 -2.53 41.41 -11.51
C MET A 157 -3.74 41.53 -12.44
N ASN A 158 -4.63 40.53 -12.47
CA ASN A 158 -6.00 40.75 -12.93
C ASN A 158 -7.00 39.98 -12.06
N ASP A 159 -7.69 40.75 -11.23
CA ASP A 159 -8.96 40.41 -10.60
C ASP A 159 -10.08 40.50 -11.65
N GLY A 160 -10.90 39.46 -11.78
CA GLY A 160 -11.94 39.42 -12.81
C GLY A 160 -13.13 38.54 -12.43
N ASN A 161 -13.90 39.00 -11.44
CA ASN A 161 -15.26 38.60 -11.13
C ASN A 161 -16.19 38.65 -12.37
N GLY A 162 -17.09 37.67 -12.53
CA GLY A 162 -18.00 37.64 -13.68
C GLY A 162 -19.08 36.57 -13.66
N LYS A 163 -20.04 36.72 -12.71
CA LYS A 163 -21.42 36.16 -12.70
C LYS A 163 -21.62 34.68 -12.39
#